data_AF-A0A4Q1RBJ2-F1
#
_entry.id   AF-A0A4Q1RBJ2-F1
#
_cell.length_a   1.000
_cell.length_b   1.000
_cell.length_c   1.000
_cell.angle_alpha   90.00
_cell.angle_beta   90.00
_cell.angle_gamma   90.00
#
_symmetry.space_group_name_H-M   'P 1'
#
loop_
_entity.id
_entity.type
_entity.pdbx_description
1 polymer ?
#
loop_
_entity_poly.entity_id
_entity_poly.type
_entity_poly.pdbx_seq_one_letter_code
_entity_poly.pdbx_strand_id
1 'polypeptide(L)'
;LPDIGHGQQAQLIGTQVLPFFDQDGVHAIHRTWRTVLDEYAGERIAVAEAWTPTVERTARYLRPDELHQAFNFHYLNTDWDAPALREAIDTSLDAMRPVSAPTTWVLSNHDVVRHTTRLGGGLDRARAATLLMLALPGSAYLYQGEELGLPEVTDLPDEVRQDPAFFRGRRPAPAADAPAADAGDTSGQDGFRDGCRVPLPWSGERPPYGFGPGGSWLPQPADWRALTVAAQTGDPASTLELYRTALALRRRLPGLGDGPMTWVSAPEGVLAFHRPGLLCTVNTLDRDLAFPAPGTPLLASTPVTVNDGSAVLPGDSCTWWAI
;
A
#
# COMPACT_ATOMS: atom_id res chain seq x y z
N LEU A 1 -32.77 -11.37 11.27
CA LEU A 1 -31.50 -11.71 10.60
C LEU A 1 -30.97 -12.94 11.30
N PRO A 2 -30.45 -13.96 10.59
CA PRO A 2 -29.85 -15.12 11.28
C PRO A 2 -28.79 -14.65 12.27
N ASP A 3 -28.75 -15.27 13.45
CA ASP A 3 -27.84 -14.94 14.55
C ASP A 3 -26.39 -15.18 14.13
N ILE A 4 -25.71 -14.10 13.74
CA ILE A 4 -24.28 -14.08 13.46
C ILE A 4 -23.62 -13.70 14.79
N GLY A 5 -22.88 -14.62 15.40
CA GLY A 5 -22.31 -14.51 16.75
C GLY A 5 -21.59 -13.18 17.01
N HIS A 6 -21.81 -12.64 18.22
CA HIS A 6 -21.28 -11.35 18.62
C HIS A 6 -19.78 -11.42 18.93
N GLY A 7 -18.99 -10.80 18.05
CA GLY A 7 -17.54 -10.57 18.21
C GLY A 7 -16.94 -9.94 16.96
N GLN A 8 -17.04 -10.63 15.83
CA GLN A 8 -16.50 -10.18 14.53
C GLN A 8 -17.35 -9.10 13.83
N GLN A 9 -18.55 -8.82 14.35
CA GLN A 9 -19.56 -7.92 13.75
C GLN A 9 -19.19 -6.42 13.70
N ALA A 10 -18.13 -5.97 14.38
CA ALA A 10 -17.83 -4.54 14.47
C ALA A 10 -16.83 -4.03 13.41
N GLN A 11 -16.08 -4.93 12.78
CA GLN A 11 -15.09 -4.58 11.77
C GLN A 11 -15.73 -4.66 10.39
N LEU A 12 -16.07 -3.49 9.82
CA LEU A 12 -16.58 -3.36 8.44
C LEU A 12 -15.49 -3.59 7.38
N ILE A 13 -14.26 -3.85 7.82
CA ILE A 13 -13.04 -3.89 7.03
C ILE A 13 -12.33 -5.19 7.38
N GLY A 14 -12.09 -6.05 6.39
CA GLY A 14 -11.46 -7.35 6.56
C GLY A 14 -11.86 -8.35 5.50
N THR A 15 -11.04 -9.39 5.29
CA THR A 15 -11.23 -10.41 4.25
C THR A 15 -12.00 -11.65 4.76
N GLN A 16 -12.85 -11.48 5.78
CA GLN A 16 -13.60 -12.59 6.34
C GLN A 16 -14.84 -12.93 5.49
N VAL A 17 -15.24 -14.20 5.46
CA VAL A 17 -16.50 -14.62 4.81
C VAL A 17 -17.67 -14.20 5.69
N LEU A 18 -18.49 -13.26 5.22
CA LEU A 18 -19.66 -12.75 5.94
C LEU A 18 -20.94 -12.97 5.12
N PRO A 19 -22.08 -13.32 5.74
CA PRO A 19 -23.31 -13.66 5.01
C PRO A 19 -24.00 -12.46 4.33
N PHE A 20 -23.50 -11.25 4.57
CA PHE A 20 -24.02 -10.00 4.01
C PHE A 20 -22.99 -9.23 3.16
N PHE A 21 -21.75 -9.73 3.08
CA PHE A 21 -20.67 -9.13 2.31
C PHE A 21 -20.28 -10.06 1.16
N ASP A 22 -19.84 -9.52 0.03
CA ASP A 22 -19.37 -10.29 -1.14
C ASP A 22 -20.30 -11.48 -1.47
N GLN A 23 -21.59 -11.21 -1.69
CA GLN A 23 -22.57 -12.23 -2.09
C GLN A 23 -22.75 -12.23 -3.61
N ASP A 24 -22.93 -13.40 -4.23
CA ASP A 24 -22.90 -13.53 -5.71
C ASP A 24 -23.90 -12.62 -6.46
N GLY A 25 -25.02 -12.26 -5.82
CA GLY A 25 -26.00 -11.31 -6.37
C GLY A 25 -25.43 -9.91 -6.65
N VAL A 26 -24.36 -9.49 -5.98
CA VAL A 26 -23.74 -8.16 -6.16
C VAL A 26 -23.18 -7.97 -7.57
N HIS A 27 -22.72 -9.05 -8.21
CA HIS A 27 -22.15 -8.98 -9.56
C HIS A 27 -23.18 -8.54 -10.61
N ALA A 28 -24.46 -8.90 -10.44
CA ALA A 28 -25.51 -8.42 -11.35
C ALA A 28 -25.71 -6.90 -11.27
N ILE A 29 -25.51 -6.33 -10.08
CA ILE A 29 -25.58 -4.88 -9.86
C ILE A 29 -24.40 -4.19 -10.55
N HIS A 30 -23.18 -4.70 -10.37
CA HIS A 30 -22.00 -4.11 -11.00
C HIS A 30 -22.03 -4.19 -12.54
N ARG A 31 -22.56 -5.26 -13.12
CA ARG A 31 -22.83 -5.31 -14.58
C ARG A 31 -23.81 -4.23 -15.03
N THR A 32 -24.84 -3.96 -14.24
CA THR A 32 -25.79 -2.87 -14.54
C THR A 32 -25.12 -1.51 -14.43
N TRP A 33 -24.21 -1.30 -13.47
CA TRP A 33 -23.46 -0.04 -13.38
C TRP A 33 -22.46 0.11 -14.53
N ARG A 34 -21.88 -0.99 -15.00
CA ARG A 34 -20.97 -0.95 -16.15
C ARG A 34 -21.64 -0.37 -17.39
N THR A 35 -22.89 -0.75 -17.67
CA THR A 35 -23.61 -0.16 -18.81
C THR A 35 -23.78 1.35 -18.69
N VAL A 36 -23.94 1.89 -17.48
CA VAL A 36 -24.01 3.33 -17.24
C VAL A 36 -22.67 4.01 -17.56
N LEU A 37 -21.54 3.40 -17.20
CA LEU A 37 -20.22 3.96 -17.54
C LEU A 37 -19.99 3.98 -19.05
N ASP A 38 -20.41 2.92 -19.75
CA ASP A 38 -20.24 2.75 -21.19
C ASP A 38 -21.06 3.78 -22.01
N GLU A 39 -22.07 4.44 -21.41
CA GLU A 39 -22.83 5.53 -22.05
C GLU A 39 -22.03 6.84 -22.19
N TYR A 40 -20.96 7.03 -21.42
CA TYR A 40 -20.17 8.26 -21.43
C TYR A 40 -19.02 8.17 -22.43
N ALA A 41 -18.82 9.23 -23.22
CA ALA A 41 -17.69 9.32 -24.15
C ALA A 41 -16.33 9.29 -23.42
N GLY A 42 -15.37 8.56 -24.03
CA GLY A 42 -14.01 8.36 -23.50
C GLY A 42 -13.88 7.08 -22.69
N GLU A 43 -12.74 6.89 -22.03
CA GLU A 43 -12.46 5.70 -21.21
C GLU A 43 -12.74 6.00 -19.74
N ARG A 44 -13.98 5.77 -19.29
CA ARG A 44 -14.37 5.89 -17.88
C ARG A 44 -14.08 4.58 -17.17
N ILE A 45 -13.53 4.66 -15.96
CA ILE A 45 -13.23 3.49 -15.15
C ILE A 45 -14.00 3.52 -13.84
N ALA A 46 -14.33 2.33 -13.35
CA ALA A 46 -14.82 2.10 -11.99
C ALA A 46 -13.80 1.26 -11.23
N VAL A 47 -13.51 1.67 -10.01
CA VAL A 47 -12.53 1.02 -9.13
C VAL A 47 -13.27 0.49 -7.90
N ALA A 48 -13.13 -0.80 -7.63
CA ALA A 48 -13.72 -1.45 -6.48
C ALA A 48 -12.84 -1.28 -5.23
N GLU A 49 -13.45 -0.86 -4.14
CA GLU A 49 -12.95 -1.10 -2.79
C GLU A 49 -13.62 -2.36 -2.25
N ALA A 50 -13.13 -3.53 -2.67
CA ALA A 50 -13.73 -4.82 -2.34
C ALA A 50 -12.81 -5.63 -1.43
N TRP A 51 -13.15 -5.69 -0.15
CA TRP A 51 -12.48 -6.52 0.87
C TRP A 51 -12.96 -7.97 0.77
N THR A 52 -12.48 -8.71 -0.23
CA THR A 52 -12.94 -10.08 -0.47
C THR A 52 -12.07 -11.13 0.23
N PRO A 53 -12.60 -12.33 0.51
CA PRO A 53 -11.84 -13.35 1.23
C PRO A 53 -10.63 -13.92 0.51
N THR A 54 -10.57 -13.81 -0.81
CA THR A 54 -9.50 -14.35 -1.65
C THR A 54 -9.29 -13.46 -2.85
N VAL A 55 -8.09 -13.43 -3.42
CA VAL A 55 -7.81 -12.63 -4.62
C VAL A 55 -8.70 -13.07 -5.79
N GLU A 56 -9.02 -14.37 -5.89
CA GLU A 56 -9.91 -14.92 -6.91
C GLU A 56 -11.35 -14.38 -6.78
N ARG A 57 -11.81 -14.09 -5.55
CA ARG A 57 -13.08 -13.39 -5.36
C ARG A 57 -13.00 -11.95 -5.82
N THR A 58 -11.91 -11.23 -5.52
CA THR A 58 -11.68 -9.88 -6.07
C THR A 58 -11.71 -9.89 -7.60
N ALA A 59 -11.06 -10.86 -8.25
CA ALA A 59 -11.01 -10.97 -9.70
C ALA A 59 -12.41 -11.11 -10.35
N ARG A 60 -13.41 -11.65 -9.65
CA ARG A 60 -14.78 -11.75 -10.17
C ARG A 60 -15.42 -10.39 -10.41
N TYR A 61 -15.06 -9.37 -9.63
CA TYR A 61 -15.53 -7.99 -9.83
C TYR A 61 -14.92 -7.33 -11.06
N LEU A 62 -13.85 -7.91 -11.61
CA LEU A 62 -13.03 -7.31 -12.66
C LEU A 62 -13.20 -7.99 -14.02
N ARG A 63 -14.28 -8.76 -14.18
CA ARG A 63 -14.63 -9.33 -15.48
C ARG A 63 -14.89 -8.21 -16.49
N PRO A 64 -14.72 -8.46 -17.80
CA PRO A 64 -14.84 -7.42 -18.83
C PRO A 64 -16.15 -6.62 -18.80
N ASP A 65 -17.24 -7.21 -18.31
CA ASP A 65 -18.59 -6.62 -18.19
C ASP A 65 -18.91 -6.04 -16.80
N GLU A 66 -17.93 -5.95 -15.90
CA GLU A 66 -18.10 -5.44 -14.53
C GLU A 66 -17.16 -4.22 -14.30
N LEU A 67 -16.48 -4.15 -13.15
CA LEU A 67 -15.58 -3.06 -12.78
C LEU A 67 -14.23 -3.20 -13.47
N HIS A 68 -13.45 -2.12 -13.52
CA HIS A 68 -12.20 -2.09 -14.29
C HIS A 68 -10.98 -2.46 -13.45
N GLN A 69 -11.00 -2.06 -12.18
CA GLN A 69 -9.92 -2.29 -11.23
C GLN A 69 -10.50 -2.51 -9.83
N ALA A 70 -9.73 -3.11 -8.93
CA ALA A 70 -10.05 -3.20 -7.52
C ALA A 70 -8.79 -2.96 -6.71
N PHE A 71 -8.90 -2.38 -5.51
CA PHE A 71 -7.78 -2.31 -4.57
C PHE A 71 -7.33 -3.72 -4.15
N ASN A 72 -6.02 -3.94 -4.15
CA ASN A 72 -5.43 -5.20 -3.73
C ASN A 72 -5.12 -5.21 -2.23
N PHE A 73 -6.14 -5.48 -1.42
CA PHE A 73 -6.00 -5.54 0.04
C PHE A 73 -5.17 -6.73 0.54
N HIS A 74 -5.05 -7.79 -0.25
CA HIS A 74 -4.20 -8.94 0.08
C HIS A 74 -2.73 -8.52 0.07
N TYR A 75 -2.28 -7.81 -0.98
CA TYR A 75 -0.94 -7.22 -1.01
C TYR A 75 -0.75 -6.16 0.08
N LEU A 76 -1.75 -5.30 0.32
CA LEU A 76 -1.67 -4.25 1.34
C LEU A 76 -1.38 -4.80 2.74
N ASN A 77 -2.02 -5.92 3.09
CA ASN A 77 -1.89 -6.58 4.39
C ASN A 77 -0.71 -7.55 4.47
N THR A 78 0.09 -7.66 3.41
CA THR A 78 1.26 -8.53 3.41
C THR A 78 2.39 -7.88 4.20
N ASP A 79 2.96 -8.64 5.13
CA ASP A 79 4.10 -8.22 5.93
C ASP A 79 5.36 -8.03 5.07
N TRP A 80 6.36 -7.34 5.61
CA TRP A 80 7.66 -7.20 4.97
C TRP A 80 8.52 -8.46 5.12
N ASP A 81 8.11 -9.50 4.40
CA ASP A 81 8.72 -10.83 4.36
C ASP A 81 8.81 -11.31 2.92
N ALA A 82 9.99 -11.74 2.47
CA ALA A 82 10.20 -12.08 1.07
C ALA A 82 9.29 -13.23 0.57
N PRO A 83 9.20 -14.40 1.25
CA PRO A 83 8.22 -15.43 0.90
C PRO A 83 6.78 -14.92 0.81
N ALA A 84 6.29 -14.20 1.83
CA ALA A 84 4.93 -13.70 1.87
C ALA A 84 4.63 -12.70 0.73
N LEU A 85 5.54 -11.76 0.50
CA LEU A 85 5.44 -10.79 -0.61
C LEU A 85 5.42 -11.48 -1.96
N ARG A 86 6.28 -12.49 -2.16
CA ARG A 86 6.29 -13.25 -3.41
C ARG A 86 4.98 -13.98 -3.64
N GLU A 87 4.47 -14.67 -2.63
CA GLU A 87 3.18 -15.37 -2.71
C GLU A 87 2.03 -14.42 -3.01
N ALA A 88 1.97 -13.27 -2.33
CA ALA A 88 0.97 -12.24 -2.57
C ALA A 88 1.04 -11.70 -4.00
N ILE A 89 2.25 -11.45 -4.53
CA ILE A 89 2.46 -10.98 -5.90
C ILE A 89 2.02 -12.04 -6.92
N ASP A 90 2.47 -13.29 -6.77
CA ASP A 90 2.15 -14.38 -7.69
C ASP A 90 0.63 -14.64 -7.73
N THR A 91 0.01 -14.76 -6.56
CA THR A 91 -1.44 -14.97 -6.43
C THR A 91 -2.23 -13.80 -7.03
N SER A 92 -1.78 -12.56 -6.80
CA SER A 92 -2.39 -11.36 -7.37
C SER A 92 -2.32 -11.31 -8.90
N LEU A 93 -1.23 -11.75 -9.49
CA LEU A 93 -1.08 -11.77 -10.95
C LEU A 93 -1.87 -12.90 -11.59
N ASP A 94 -1.82 -14.09 -10.99
CA ASP A 94 -2.48 -15.27 -11.54
C ASP A 94 -4.00 -15.20 -11.42
N ALA A 95 -4.56 -14.56 -10.38
CA ALA A 95 -5.99 -14.36 -10.26
C ALA A 95 -6.56 -13.36 -11.28
N MET A 96 -5.78 -12.34 -11.68
CA MET A 96 -6.25 -11.30 -12.61
C MET A 96 -6.09 -11.70 -14.08
N ARG A 97 -5.12 -12.57 -14.39
CA ARG A 97 -4.83 -13.02 -15.77
C ARG A 97 -6.06 -13.61 -16.50
N PRO A 98 -6.89 -14.51 -15.92
CA PRO A 98 -8.05 -15.08 -16.60
C PRO A 98 -9.15 -14.06 -16.96
N VAL A 99 -9.22 -12.94 -16.23
CA VAL A 99 -10.21 -11.88 -16.47
C VAL A 99 -9.65 -10.71 -17.29
N SER A 100 -8.37 -10.79 -17.70
CA SER A 100 -7.67 -9.74 -18.46
C SER A 100 -7.70 -8.37 -17.79
N ALA A 101 -7.75 -8.33 -16.46
CA ALA A 101 -7.72 -7.11 -15.68
C ALA A 101 -6.27 -6.76 -15.28
N PRO A 102 -5.90 -5.47 -15.21
CA PRO A 102 -4.62 -5.09 -14.63
C PRO A 102 -4.63 -5.35 -13.12
N THR A 103 -3.59 -6.02 -12.61
CA THR A 103 -3.37 -6.10 -11.16
C THR A 103 -3.09 -4.70 -10.61
N THR A 104 -3.65 -4.40 -9.44
CA THR A 104 -3.38 -3.14 -8.75
C THR A 104 -2.51 -3.39 -7.52
N TRP A 105 -1.79 -2.36 -7.11
CA TRP A 105 -0.94 -2.41 -5.93
C TRP A 105 -1.17 -1.16 -5.08
N VAL A 106 -1.25 -1.37 -3.77
CA VAL A 106 -1.56 -0.31 -2.80
C VAL A 106 -0.86 -0.63 -1.48
N LEU A 107 -0.20 0.38 -0.90
CA LEU A 107 0.46 0.25 0.41
C LEU A 107 -0.32 0.97 1.51
N SER A 108 -1.06 2.02 1.18
CA SER A 108 -1.78 2.81 2.17
C SER A 108 -3.10 3.30 1.58
N ASN A 109 -4.05 3.59 2.46
CA ASN A 109 -5.28 4.28 2.13
C ASN A 109 -5.76 5.02 3.41
N HIS A 110 -6.97 5.55 3.34
CA HIS A 110 -7.61 6.29 4.42
C HIS A 110 -8.23 5.42 5.52
N ASP A 111 -8.09 4.09 5.43
CA ASP A 111 -8.63 3.15 6.41
C ASP A 111 -7.54 2.40 7.17
N VAL A 112 -6.36 2.17 6.57
CA VAL A 112 -5.29 1.40 7.20
C VAL A 112 -4.23 2.30 7.83
N VAL A 113 -3.52 1.76 8.82
CA VAL A 113 -2.31 2.39 9.38
C VAL A 113 -1.32 2.67 8.24
N ARG A 114 -0.74 3.87 8.21
CA ARG A 114 0.26 4.24 7.18
C ARG A 114 1.40 3.22 7.13
N HIS A 115 1.79 2.83 5.92
CA HIS A 115 2.75 1.74 5.73
C HIS A 115 4.12 2.00 6.35
N THR A 116 4.53 3.27 6.51
CA THR A 116 5.74 3.68 7.23
C THR A 116 5.76 3.22 8.68
N THR A 117 4.59 3.10 9.31
CA THR A 117 4.45 2.52 10.65
C THR A 117 4.07 1.05 10.58
N ARG A 118 3.09 0.69 9.73
CA ARG A 118 2.53 -0.67 9.67
C ARG A 118 3.56 -1.75 9.35
N LEU A 119 4.48 -1.48 8.42
CA LEU A 119 5.49 -2.46 8.02
C LEU A 119 6.65 -2.59 9.02
N GLY A 120 6.73 -1.73 10.04
CA GLY A 120 7.91 -1.62 10.91
C GLY A 120 9.13 -1.10 10.15
N GLY A 121 10.33 -1.21 10.73
CA GLY A 121 11.61 -0.87 10.06
C GLY A 121 11.82 0.61 9.69
N GLY A 122 10.84 1.47 9.92
CA GLY A 122 10.95 2.91 9.69
C GLY A 122 10.92 3.30 8.22
N LEU A 123 11.51 4.47 7.93
CA LEU A 123 11.41 5.10 6.61
C LEU A 123 12.11 4.30 5.50
N ASP A 124 13.20 3.60 5.82
CA ASP A 124 13.97 2.82 4.83
C ASP A 124 13.10 1.71 4.22
N ARG A 125 12.43 0.92 5.08
CA ARG A 125 11.48 -0.11 4.68
C ARG A 125 10.30 0.47 3.88
N ALA A 126 9.76 1.61 4.29
CA ALA A 126 8.67 2.27 3.59
C ALA A 126 9.07 2.68 2.16
N ARG A 127 10.26 3.27 2.01
CA ARG A 127 10.84 3.63 0.71
C ARG A 127 11.09 2.39 -0.15
N ALA A 128 11.60 1.31 0.44
CA ALA A 128 11.83 0.05 -0.25
C ALA A 128 10.52 -0.58 -0.76
N ALA A 129 9.49 -0.65 0.08
CA ALA A 129 8.16 -1.15 -0.28
C ALA A 129 7.54 -0.34 -1.42
N THR A 130 7.71 0.99 -1.39
CA THR A 130 7.26 1.87 -2.48
C THR A 130 7.93 1.52 -3.80
N LEU A 131 9.26 1.38 -3.82
CA LEU A 131 9.96 1.06 -5.06
C LEU A 131 9.65 -0.36 -5.55
N LEU A 132 9.41 -1.32 -4.65
CA LEU A 132 8.89 -2.64 -5.03
C LEU A 132 7.53 -2.48 -5.73
N MET A 133 6.57 -1.83 -5.07
CA MET A 133 5.23 -1.59 -5.61
C MET A 133 5.27 -0.92 -7.00
N LEU A 134 6.11 0.11 -7.15
CA LEU A 134 6.28 0.85 -8.40
C LEU A 134 7.11 0.11 -9.46
N ALA A 135 7.71 -1.04 -9.14
CA ALA A 135 8.34 -1.94 -10.10
C ALA A 135 7.45 -3.10 -10.54
N LEU A 136 6.31 -3.33 -9.88
CA LEU A 136 5.38 -4.41 -10.23
C LEU A 136 4.54 -4.08 -11.48
N PRO A 137 4.08 -5.10 -12.22
CA PRO A 137 3.24 -4.92 -13.40
C PRO A 137 1.81 -4.50 -13.01
N GLY A 138 1.24 -3.50 -13.70
CA GLY A 138 -0.14 -3.05 -13.50
C GLY A 138 -0.27 -1.63 -12.95
N SER A 139 -1.34 -1.33 -12.22
CA SER A 139 -1.61 0.01 -11.68
C SER A 139 -1.17 0.14 -10.22
N ALA A 140 -0.76 1.35 -9.81
CA ALA A 140 -0.42 1.65 -8.42
C ALA A 140 -1.33 2.75 -7.89
N TYR A 141 -1.80 2.60 -6.66
CA TYR A 141 -2.57 3.61 -5.94
C TYR A 141 -1.70 4.17 -4.82
N LEU A 142 -1.52 5.49 -4.84
CA LEU A 142 -0.72 6.20 -3.86
C LEU A 142 -1.63 6.98 -2.92
N TYR A 143 -1.49 6.80 -1.61
CA TYR A 143 -2.25 7.54 -0.62
C TYR A 143 -1.54 8.81 -0.18
N GLN A 144 -2.28 9.89 -0.05
CA GLN A 144 -1.71 11.20 0.25
C GLN A 144 -0.82 11.20 1.52
N GLY A 145 0.38 11.76 1.37
CA GLY A 145 1.40 11.84 2.41
C GLY A 145 2.30 10.61 2.51
N GLU A 146 2.00 9.52 1.81
CA GLU A 146 2.92 8.39 1.71
C GLU A 146 4.22 8.79 0.98
N GLU A 147 4.11 9.71 0.01
CA GLU A 147 5.23 10.31 -0.74
C GLU A 147 6.10 11.22 0.12
N LEU A 148 5.63 11.61 1.31
CA LEU A 148 6.40 12.36 2.29
C LEU A 148 7.01 11.44 3.36
N GLY A 149 6.69 10.14 3.32
CA GLY A 149 7.07 9.20 4.36
C GLY A 149 6.37 9.48 5.69
N LEU A 150 5.12 9.99 5.67
CA LEU A 150 4.40 10.27 6.91
C LEU A 150 4.18 8.97 7.71
N PRO A 151 4.58 8.94 8.99
CA PRO A 151 4.20 7.86 9.88
C PRO A 151 2.73 7.99 10.30
N GLU A 152 2.17 6.90 10.81
CA GLU A 152 0.88 6.93 11.51
C GLU A 152 0.94 7.87 12.72
N VAL A 153 -0.10 8.68 12.93
CA VAL A 153 -0.25 9.44 14.17
C VAL A 153 -0.97 8.59 15.20
N THR A 154 -0.21 7.98 16.10
CA THR A 154 -0.73 7.01 17.09
C THR A 154 -1.24 7.67 18.37
N ASP A 155 -0.85 8.91 18.64
CA ASP A 155 -1.03 9.61 19.93
C ASP A 155 -2.04 10.77 19.86
N LEU A 156 -2.93 10.77 18.86
CA LEU A 156 -4.02 11.74 18.78
C LEU A 156 -4.85 11.73 20.08
N PRO A 157 -5.00 12.87 20.77
CA PRO A 157 -5.82 12.97 21.97
C PRO A 157 -7.26 12.54 21.73
N ASP A 158 -7.83 11.93 22.76
CA ASP A 158 -9.17 11.36 22.74
C ASP A 158 -10.27 12.37 22.34
N GLU A 159 -10.11 13.62 22.76
CA GLU A 159 -11.03 14.73 22.54
C GLU A 159 -11.03 15.28 21.11
N VAL A 160 -9.98 15.01 20.33
CA VAL A 160 -9.89 15.47 18.94
C VAL A 160 -10.28 14.40 17.93
N ARG A 161 -10.48 13.15 18.36
CA ARG A 161 -10.87 12.03 17.49
C ARG A 161 -12.19 12.32 16.80
N GLN A 162 -12.28 11.96 15.53
CA GLN A 162 -13.43 12.28 14.67
C GLN A 162 -14.07 11.02 14.09
N ASP A 163 -13.31 9.93 13.97
CA ASP A 163 -13.80 8.70 13.40
C ASP A 163 -14.91 8.06 14.27
N PRO A 164 -16.13 7.84 13.75
CA PRO A 164 -17.17 7.09 14.44
C PRO A 164 -16.72 5.71 14.97
N ALA A 165 -15.74 5.07 14.33
CA ALA A 165 -15.18 3.80 14.79
C ALA A 165 -14.54 3.91 16.18
N PHE A 166 -13.83 5.01 16.46
CA PHE A 166 -13.26 5.32 17.77
C PHE A 166 -14.33 5.33 18.86
N PHE A 167 -15.44 6.02 18.62
CA PHE A 167 -16.54 6.15 19.58
C PHE A 167 -17.32 4.85 19.78
N ARG A 168 -17.39 4.00 18.75
CA ARG A 168 -18.04 2.66 18.84
C ARG A 168 -17.18 1.66 19.61
N GLY A 169 -15.86 1.69 19.41
CA GLY A 169 -14.90 0.81 20.08
C GLY A 169 -14.78 1.05 21.59
N ARG A 170 -15.13 2.26 22.07
CA ARG A 170 -15.15 2.63 23.49
C ARG A 170 -16.33 2.08 24.32
N ARG A 171 -17.19 1.23 23.76
CA ARG A 171 -18.19 0.51 24.60
C ARG A 171 -17.44 -0.29 25.68
N PRO A 172 -17.97 -0.37 26.92
CA PRO A 172 -17.32 -1.16 27.96
C PRO A 172 -17.07 -2.57 27.44
N ALA A 173 -15.88 -3.10 27.75
CA ALA A 173 -15.49 -4.45 27.40
C ALA A 173 -16.65 -5.41 27.71
N PRO A 174 -17.01 -6.34 26.82
CA PRO A 174 -17.95 -7.39 27.18
C PRO A 174 -17.42 -8.12 28.43
N ALA A 175 -18.34 -8.72 29.19
CA ALA A 175 -18.02 -9.45 30.43
C ALA A 175 -16.80 -10.37 30.25
N ALA A 176 -16.07 -10.61 31.34
CA ALA A 176 -14.74 -11.26 31.40
C ALA A 176 -14.58 -12.61 30.66
N ASP A 177 -15.67 -13.15 30.13
CA ASP A 177 -15.76 -14.44 29.45
C ASP A 177 -15.86 -14.28 27.91
N ALA A 178 -15.85 -13.05 27.40
CA ALA A 178 -15.79 -12.80 25.96
C ALA A 178 -14.41 -13.17 25.42
N PRO A 179 -14.32 -13.95 24.33
CA PRO A 179 -13.03 -14.26 23.72
C PRO A 179 -12.32 -12.96 23.37
N ALA A 180 -11.01 -12.91 23.61
CA ALA A 180 -10.17 -11.82 23.14
C ALA A 180 -10.50 -11.55 21.67
N ALA A 181 -10.66 -10.28 21.30
CA ALA A 181 -10.71 -9.92 19.88
C ALA A 181 -9.50 -10.58 19.23
N ASP A 182 -9.77 -11.39 18.21
CA ASP A 182 -8.79 -12.25 17.58
C ASP A 182 -7.57 -11.42 17.17
N ALA A 183 -6.37 -11.89 17.51
CA ALA A 183 -5.08 -11.29 17.19
C ALA A 183 -4.75 -11.35 15.67
N GLY A 184 -5.78 -11.50 14.83
CA GLY A 184 -5.70 -11.61 13.39
C GLY A 184 -5.88 -10.28 12.65
N ASP A 185 -6.02 -9.15 13.35
CA ASP A 185 -5.97 -7.84 12.70
C ASP A 185 -4.52 -7.42 12.38
N THR A 186 -4.02 -7.86 11.23
CA THR A 186 -2.72 -7.41 10.70
C THR A 186 -2.79 -6.00 10.11
N SER A 187 -3.96 -5.37 10.05
CA SER A 187 -4.10 -4.02 9.53
C SER A 187 -3.70 -2.94 10.54
N GLY A 188 -3.47 -3.33 11.80
CA GLY A 188 -3.11 -2.44 12.92
C GLY A 188 -4.23 -1.48 13.32
N GLN A 189 -5.47 -1.80 12.93
CA GLN A 189 -6.64 -0.95 13.12
C GLN A 189 -7.43 -1.42 14.34
N ASP A 190 -6.92 -1.13 15.53
CA ASP A 190 -7.69 -1.19 16.80
C ASP A 190 -8.89 -0.18 16.81
N GLY A 191 -9.50 0.12 15.66
CA GLY A 191 -10.66 0.98 15.47
C GLY A 191 -10.33 2.46 15.21
N PHE A 192 -9.09 2.81 14.88
CA PHE A 192 -8.60 4.19 14.95
C PHE A 192 -8.00 4.72 13.64
N ARG A 193 -8.85 5.07 12.67
CA ARG A 193 -8.40 5.55 11.34
C ARG A 193 -8.02 7.03 11.31
N ASP A 194 -8.26 7.78 12.40
CA ASP A 194 -7.91 9.21 12.45
C ASP A 194 -6.40 9.45 12.26
N GLY A 195 -5.54 8.53 12.68
CA GLY A 195 -4.08 8.69 12.60
C GLY A 195 -3.56 8.81 11.16
N CYS A 196 -4.09 8.01 10.24
CA CYS A 196 -3.75 8.10 8.81
C CYS A 196 -4.45 9.26 8.08
N ARG A 197 -5.42 9.93 8.74
CA ARG A 197 -6.24 11.03 8.18
C ARG A 197 -5.80 12.43 8.61
N VAL A 198 -4.76 12.53 9.45
CA VAL A 198 -4.19 13.82 9.84
C VAL A 198 -3.80 14.64 8.60
N PRO A 199 -4.22 15.91 8.49
CA PRO A 199 -3.97 16.77 7.34
C PRO A 199 -2.51 16.88 6.92
N LEU A 200 -2.27 17.02 5.61
CA LEU A 200 -0.92 17.05 5.04
C LEU A 200 -0.12 18.28 5.48
N PRO A 201 1.19 18.12 5.78
CA PRO A 201 2.09 19.23 6.05
C PRO A 201 2.64 19.83 4.76
N TRP A 202 2.20 21.02 4.37
CA TRP A 202 2.67 21.67 3.12
C TRP A 202 3.96 22.45 3.30
N SER A 203 4.09 23.26 4.36
CA SER A 203 5.20 24.20 4.52
C SER A 203 5.35 24.73 5.94
N GLY A 204 6.41 25.51 6.18
CA GLY A 204 6.58 26.23 7.43
C GLY A 204 7.16 25.40 8.56
N GLU A 205 7.26 26.03 9.71
CA GLU A 205 8.09 25.54 10.82
C GLU A 205 7.28 24.92 11.96
N ARG A 206 5.95 25.14 11.97
CA ARG A 206 5.03 24.71 13.02
C ARG A 206 3.67 24.31 12.44
N PRO A 207 2.89 23.44 13.12
CA PRO A 207 1.51 23.14 12.76
C PRO A 207 0.66 24.43 12.63
N PRO A 208 -0.29 24.50 11.69
CA PRO A 208 -0.77 23.41 10.83
C PRO A 208 0.03 23.29 9.51
N TYR A 209 1.33 23.62 9.52
CA TYR A 209 2.25 23.50 8.39
C TYR A 209 1.66 23.98 7.05
N GLY A 210 1.01 25.13 7.06
CA GLY A 210 0.41 25.71 5.86
C GLY A 210 -0.79 24.95 5.29
N PHE A 211 -1.44 24.04 6.04
CA PHE A 211 -2.69 23.38 5.64
C PHE A 211 -3.81 24.36 5.34
N GLY A 212 -3.96 25.39 6.17
CA GLY A 212 -4.92 26.46 5.95
C GLY A 212 -4.94 27.48 7.08
N PRO A 213 -5.53 28.66 6.84
CA PRO A 213 -5.58 29.74 7.84
C PRO A 213 -6.48 29.41 9.04
N GLY A 214 -7.40 28.45 8.90
CA GLY A 214 -8.32 28.02 9.96
C GLY A 214 -7.80 26.89 10.85
N GLY A 215 -6.53 26.49 10.73
CA GLY A 215 -6.01 25.30 11.41
C GLY A 215 -6.29 24.01 10.65
N SER A 216 -6.10 22.87 11.32
CA SER A 216 -6.35 21.53 10.80
C SER A 216 -7.44 20.85 11.64
N TRP A 217 -8.34 20.09 11.00
CA TRP A 217 -9.48 19.44 11.67
C TRP A 217 -9.05 18.25 12.57
N LEU A 218 -7.89 17.66 12.28
CA LEU A 218 -7.10 16.85 13.20
C LEU A 218 -5.76 17.54 13.44
N PRO A 219 -5.20 17.54 14.66
CA PRO A 219 -3.93 18.19 14.94
C PRO A 219 -2.77 17.46 14.25
N GLN A 220 -1.88 18.22 13.61
CA GLN A 220 -0.63 17.69 13.08
C GLN A 220 0.43 17.60 14.19
N PRO A 221 1.24 16.53 14.23
CA PRO A 221 2.37 16.42 15.15
C PRO A 221 3.37 17.59 15.04
N ALA A 222 3.90 18.03 16.18
CA ALA A 222 4.79 19.19 16.27
C ALA A 222 6.18 18.96 15.64
N ASP A 223 6.54 17.71 15.32
CA ASP A 223 7.83 17.30 14.76
C ASP A 223 7.81 17.09 13.24
N TRP A 224 6.65 17.27 12.58
CA TRP A 224 6.49 17.10 11.13
C TRP A 224 7.13 18.18 10.25
N ARG A 225 7.86 19.14 10.82
CA ARG A 225 8.57 20.20 10.08
C ARG A 225 9.38 19.64 8.90
N ALA A 226 10.19 18.61 9.13
CA ALA A 226 11.03 17.98 8.11
C ALA A 226 10.24 17.14 7.09
N LEU A 227 9.01 16.77 7.42
CA LEU A 227 8.11 16.01 6.56
C LEU A 227 7.26 16.91 5.66
N THR A 228 7.38 18.23 5.77
CA THR A 228 6.63 19.16 4.93
C THR A 228 7.02 19.03 3.45
N VAL A 229 6.05 19.23 2.55
CA VAL A 229 6.31 19.29 1.09
C VAL A 229 7.41 20.31 0.78
N ALA A 230 7.40 21.48 1.44
CA ALA A 230 8.41 22.52 1.26
C ALA A 230 9.81 22.10 1.71
N ALA A 231 9.94 21.36 2.82
CA ALA A 231 11.24 20.88 3.30
C ALA A 231 11.84 19.79 2.39
N GLN A 232 11.00 18.93 1.79
CA GLN A 232 11.47 17.85 0.93
C GLN A 232 11.66 18.26 -0.54
N THR A 233 10.97 19.29 -1.02
CA THR A 233 11.06 19.70 -2.43
C THR A 233 12.48 20.13 -2.79
N GLY A 234 13.04 19.47 -3.79
CA GLY A 234 14.39 19.75 -4.28
C GLY A 234 15.53 19.12 -3.47
N ASP A 235 15.24 18.45 -2.35
CA ASP A 235 16.23 17.64 -1.64
C ASP A 235 16.31 16.24 -2.31
N PRO A 236 17.41 15.90 -3.00
CA PRO A 236 17.53 14.62 -3.71
C PRO A 236 17.53 13.41 -2.77
N ALA A 237 17.76 13.58 -1.47
CA ALA A 237 17.70 12.50 -0.49
C ALA A 237 16.28 12.28 0.07
N SER A 238 15.35 13.20 -0.19
CA SER A 238 13.99 13.15 0.37
C SER A 238 13.13 12.03 -0.22
N THR A 239 12.12 11.62 0.54
CA THR A 239 11.11 10.65 0.08
C THR A 239 10.30 11.21 -1.09
N LEU A 240 10.00 12.51 -1.06
CA LEU A 240 9.26 13.18 -2.13
C LEU A 240 10.00 13.10 -3.47
N GLU A 241 11.30 13.39 -3.48
CA GLU A 241 12.09 13.30 -4.72
C GLU A 241 12.33 11.84 -5.14
N LEU A 242 12.38 10.89 -4.20
CA LEU A 242 12.37 9.46 -4.52
C LEU A 242 11.09 9.07 -5.30
N TYR A 243 9.91 9.46 -4.80
CA TYR A 243 8.63 9.19 -5.45
C TYR A 243 8.53 9.86 -6.83
N ARG A 244 8.90 11.14 -6.93
CA ARG A 244 8.93 11.88 -8.21
C ARG A 244 9.83 11.18 -9.23
N THR A 245 11.02 10.77 -8.81
CA THR A 245 11.98 10.06 -9.66
C THR A 245 11.46 8.70 -10.08
N ALA A 246 10.93 7.91 -9.14
CA ALA A 246 10.35 6.59 -9.39
C ALA A 246 9.21 6.65 -10.41
N LEU A 247 8.27 7.60 -10.25
CA LEU A 247 7.15 7.78 -11.16
C LEU A 247 7.60 8.29 -12.54
N ALA A 248 8.58 9.20 -12.60
CA ALA A 248 9.14 9.67 -13.86
C ALA A 248 9.91 8.56 -14.60
N LEU A 249 10.56 7.65 -13.88
CA LEU A 249 11.19 6.45 -14.44
C LEU A 249 10.14 5.44 -14.90
N ARG A 250 9.12 5.14 -14.07
CA ARG A 250 8.01 4.24 -14.41
C ARG A 250 7.29 4.66 -15.69
N ARG A 251 7.14 5.97 -15.92
CA ARG A 251 6.54 6.51 -17.14
C ARG A 251 7.43 6.36 -18.39
N ARG A 252 8.76 6.44 -18.24
CA ARG A 252 9.68 6.48 -19.39
C ARG A 252 10.23 5.11 -19.79
N LEU A 253 10.37 4.21 -18.82
CA LEU A 253 10.98 2.91 -19.04
C LEU A 253 9.90 1.94 -19.55
N PRO A 254 10.03 1.39 -20.77
CA PRO A 254 8.98 0.59 -21.39
C PRO A 254 8.72 -0.73 -20.66
N GLY A 255 9.67 -1.20 -19.84
CA GLY A 255 9.48 -2.36 -18.99
C GLY A 255 8.62 -2.11 -17.75
N LEU A 256 8.42 -0.86 -17.36
CA LEU A 256 7.58 -0.49 -16.22
C LEU A 256 6.18 -0.07 -16.72
N GLY A 257 5.15 -0.31 -15.91
CA GLY A 257 3.75 -0.29 -16.38
C GLY A 257 3.16 -1.70 -16.39
N ASP A 258 2.46 -2.10 -17.45
CA ASP A 258 1.78 -3.40 -17.62
C ASP A 258 2.65 -4.51 -18.27
N GLY A 259 3.91 -4.20 -18.61
CA GLY A 259 4.84 -5.17 -19.23
C GLY A 259 5.10 -6.42 -18.38
N PRO A 260 5.71 -7.48 -18.95
CA PRO A 260 5.89 -8.74 -18.27
C PRO A 260 6.84 -8.64 -17.06
N MET A 261 6.72 -9.61 -16.15
CA MET A 261 7.59 -9.80 -15.00
C MET A 261 8.05 -11.26 -14.94
N THR A 262 9.30 -11.49 -14.53
CA THR A 262 9.84 -12.86 -14.34
C THR A 262 10.76 -12.90 -13.14
N TRP A 263 10.48 -13.77 -12.17
CA TRP A 263 11.35 -13.99 -11.02
C TRP A 263 12.71 -14.54 -11.43
N VAL A 264 13.74 -14.13 -10.69
CA VAL A 264 15.08 -14.72 -10.78
C VAL A 264 15.52 -15.24 -9.42
N SER A 265 16.46 -16.19 -9.43
CA SER A 265 17.02 -16.73 -8.20
C SER A 265 17.73 -15.63 -7.42
N ALA A 266 17.46 -15.58 -6.12
CA ALA A 266 18.10 -14.66 -5.18
C ALA A 266 18.35 -15.39 -3.84
N PRO A 267 19.25 -14.87 -2.98
CA PRO A 267 19.41 -15.38 -1.62
C PRO A 267 18.11 -15.35 -0.81
N GLU A 268 18.04 -16.17 0.25
CA GLU A 268 16.94 -16.11 1.21
C GLU A 268 16.80 -14.70 1.81
N GLY A 269 15.56 -14.21 1.92
CA GLY A 269 15.27 -12.83 2.34
C GLY A 269 15.46 -11.78 1.25
N VAL A 270 15.77 -12.18 0.01
CA VAL A 270 15.89 -11.27 -1.13
C VAL A 270 14.90 -11.66 -2.23
N LEU A 271 14.16 -10.67 -2.72
CA LEU A 271 13.38 -10.79 -3.95
C LEU A 271 14.16 -10.21 -5.10
N ALA A 272 14.15 -10.89 -6.25
CA ALA A 272 14.67 -10.34 -7.48
C ALA A 272 13.82 -10.74 -8.69
N PHE A 273 13.51 -9.79 -9.56
CA PHE A 273 12.75 -10.05 -10.79
C PHE A 273 13.15 -9.14 -11.94
N HIS A 274 13.00 -9.66 -13.15
CA HIS A 274 13.14 -8.90 -14.38
C HIS A 274 11.83 -8.22 -14.77
N ARG A 275 11.98 -7.00 -15.28
CA ARG A 275 11.08 -6.32 -16.21
C ARG A 275 11.89 -6.04 -17.50
N PRO A 276 11.27 -5.75 -18.65
CA PRO A 276 12.03 -5.41 -19.85
C PRO A 276 13.06 -4.28 -19.61
N GLY A 277 14.35 -4.59 -19.75
CA GLY A 277 15.48 -3.66 -19.53
C GLY A 277 15.73 -3.25 -18.08
N LEU A 278 15.12 -3.95 -17.11
CA LEU A 278 15.27 -3.64 -15.69
C LEU A 278 15.31 -4.92 -14.84
N LEU A 279 16.18 -4.95 -13.84
CA LEU A 279 16.09 -5.91 -12.73
C LEU A 279 15.75 -5.14 -11.45
N CYS A 280 14.78 -5.63 -10.68
CA CYS A 280 14.46 -5.10 -9.36
C CYS A 280 14.97 -6.06 -8.31
N THR A 281 15.72 -5.57 -7.31
CA THR A 281 16.12 -6.34 -6.11
C THR A 281 15.50 -5.72 -4.86
N VAL A 282 15.01 -6.55 -3.95
CA VAL A 282 14.50 -6.12 -2.63
C VAL A 282 15.15 -6.98 -1.56
N ASN A 283 15.87 -6.35 -0.62
CA ASN A 283 16.40 -7.01 0.57
C ASN A 283 15.42 -6.77 1.72
N THR A 284 14.72 -7.82 2.16
CA THR A 284 13.76 -7.74 3.28
C THR A 284 14.39 -8.03 4.63
N LEU A 285 15.70 -8.28 4.67
CA LEU A 285 16.45 -8.49 5.90
C LEU A 285 16.81 -7.14 6.54
N ASP A 286 17.13 -7.18 7.82
CA ASP A 286 17.65 -6.06 8.62
C ASP A 286 19.16 -5.85 8.48
N ARG A 287 19.79 -6.53 7.52
CA ARG A 287 21.24 -6.52 7.32
C ARG A 287 21.63 -6.41 5.85
N ASP A 288 22.80 -5.84 5.64
CA ASP A 288 23.41 -5.72 4.33
C ASP A 288 23.78 -7.09 3.75
N LEU A 289 23.61 -7.22 2.43
CA LEU A 289 24.00 -8.41 1.69
C LEU A 289 24.88 -8.04 0.49
N ALA A 290 25.99 -8.77 0.34
CA ALA A 290 26.75 -8.76 -0.89
C ALA A 290 25.96 -9.51 -1.97
N PHE A 291 25.81 -8.88 -3.13
CA PHE A 291 25.02 -9.36 -4.24
C PHE A 291 25.78 -9.10 -5.55
N PRO A 292 25.90 -10.07 -6.48
CA PRO A 292 26.51 -9.80 -7.78
C PRO A 292 25.78 -8.63 -8.45
N ALA A 293 26.50 -7.56 -8.80
CA ALA A 293 25.87 -6.37 -9.36
C ALA A 293 25.21 -6.75 -10.69
N PRO A 294 23.88 -6.72 -10.79
CA PRO A 294 23.18 -7.21 -11.98
C PRO A 294 23.30 -6.24 -13.16
N GLY A 295 23.65 -4.97 -12.88
CA GLY A 295 23.78 -3.91 -13.86
C GLY A 295 24.12 -2.57 -13.19
N THR A 296 23.69 -1.47 -13.78
CA THR A 296 23.91 -0.12 -13.21
C THR A 296 22.70 0.31 -12.37
N PRO A 297 22.88 0.76 -11.11
CA PRO A 297 21.76 1.29 -10.31
C PRO A 297 21.10 2.48 -11.02
N LEU A 298 19.79 2.39 -11.24
CA LEU A 298 18.95 3.47 -11.77
C LEU A 298 18.29 4.28 -10.66
N LEU A 299 17.79 3.59 -9.64
CA LEU A 299 17.14 4.17 -8.47
C LEU A 299 17.24 3.18 -7.31
N ALA A 300 17.56 3.68 -6.12
CA ALA A 300 17.60 2.87 -4.91
C ALA A 300 16.88 3.60 -3.77
N SER A 301 16.16 2.86 -2.94
CA SER A 301 15.50 3.41 -1.76
C SER A 301 16.52 3.90 -0.74
N THR A 302 17.65 3.20 -0.65
CA THR A 302 18.83 3.47 0.17
C THR A 302 20.05 3.42 -0.75
N PRO A 303 21.04 4.33 -0.62
CA PRO A 303 22.22 4.33 -1.50
C PRO A 303 22.92 2.97 -1.57
N VAL A 304 23.16 2.49 -2.78
CA VAL A 304 23.87 1.23 -3.04
C VAL A 304 25.29 1.52 -3.52
N THR A 305 26.26 0.79 -2.98
CA THR A 305 27.65 0.84 -3.44
C THR A 305 27.93 -0.35 -4.34
N VAL A 306 28.57 -0.08 -5.49
CA VAL A 306 29.01 -1.11 -6.46
C VAL A 306 30.52 -1.07 -6.57
N ASN A 307 31.19 -2.19 -6.28
CA ASN A 307 32.64 -2.37 -6.33
C ASN A 307 32.98 -3.67 -7.06
N ASP A 308 33.83 -3.60 -8.08
CA ASP A 308 34.39 -4.76 -8.79
C ASP A 308 33.37 -5.84 -9.20
N GLY A 309 32.20 -5.40 -9.71
CA GLY A 309 31.12 -6.29 -10.14
C GLY A 309 30.25 -6.86 -9.01
N SER A 310 30.48 -6.44 -7.76
CA SER A 310 29.65 -6.74 -6.60
C SER A 310 28.93 -5.48 -6.11
N ALA A 311 27.71 -5.63 -5.63
CA ALA A 311 26.93 -4.60 -4.97
C ALA A 311 26.67 -4.98 -3.52
N VAL A 312 26.58 -3.97 -2.65
CA VAL A 312 26.05 -4.16 -1.29
C VAL A 312 24.61 -3.67 -1.29
N LEU A 313 23.66 -4.59 -1.12
CA LEU A 313 22.25 -4.28 -0.93
C LEU A 313 22.02 -4.00 0.55
N PRO A 314 21.71 -2.76 0.96
CA PRO A 314 21.41 -2.47 2.36
C PRO A 314 20.23 -3.29 2.87
N GLY A 315 20.16 -3.52 4.17
CA GLY A 315 18.92 -4.03 4.79
C GLY A 315 17.73 -3.12 4.48
N ASP A 316 16.52 -3.68 4.46
CA ASP A 316 15.27 -2.94 4.20
C ASP A 316 15.35 -2.02 2.98
N SER A 317 15.86 -2.54 1.85
CA SER A 317 16.13 -1.73 0.65
C SER A 317 15.55 -2.34 -0.63
N CYS A 318 15.27 -1.48 -1.60
CA CYS A 318 14.88 -1.84 -2.95
C CYS A 318 15.73 -1.06 -3.96
N THR A 319 16.19 -1.73 -5.01
CA THR A 319 17.01 -1.12 -6.07
C THR A 319 16.53 -1.57 -7.44
N TRP A 320 16.40 -0.61 -8.34
CA TRP A 320 16.15 -0.80 -9.76
C TRP A 320 17.47 -0.71 -10.51
N TRP A 321 17.76 -1.71 -11.32
CA TRP A 321 19.01 -1.87 -12.06
C TRP A 321 18.73 -1.81 -13.56
N ALA A 322 19.50 -1.03 -14.31
CA ALA A 322 19.54 -1.11 -15.76
C ALA A 322 20.39 -2.32 -16.19
N ILE A 323 19.83 -3.16 -17.04
CA ILE A 323 20.44 -4.40 -17.56
C ILE A 323 20.36 -4.47 -19.09
#